data_AF-A0A9X1UP20-F1
#
_entry.id   AF-A0A9X1UP20-F1
#
_cell.length_a   1.000
_cell.length_b   1.000
_cell.length_c   1.000
_cell.angle_alpha   90.00
_cell.angle_beta   90.00
_cell.angle_gamma   90.00
#
_symmetry.space_group_name_H-M   'P 1'
#
loop_
_entity.id
_entity.type
_entity.pdbx_description
1 polymer ?
#
loop_
_entity_poly.entity_id
_entity_poly.type
_entity_poly.pdbx_seq_one_letter_code
_entity_poly.pdbx_strand_id
1 'polypeptide(L)'
;MLELQLELEHIDQHALNNMSEERLKHYNTILREQVRELDQEILNVESSFRYAYGIDPFESVSPDGVLQNLAVDLKELRLNVRTLEQDLAAFEDIKNLKLWLKRCKVVSAPSDFEFMPF
;
A
#
# COMPACT_ATOMS: atom_id res chain seq x y z
N MET A 1 -13.37 31.72 -8.90
CA MET A 1 -13.54 30.24 -8.89
C MET A 1 -14.66 29.76 -7.97
N LEU A 2 -15.18 30.54 -7.01
CA LEU A 2 -16.34 30.14 -6.18
C LEU A 2 -17.71 30.65 -6.71
N GLU A 3 -17.77 31.82 -7.34
CA GLU A 3 -19.02 32.34 -7.93
C GLU A 3 -19.53 31.46 -9.09
N LEU A 4 -18.62 30.83 -9.84
CA LEU A 4 -18.92 29.91 -10.94
C LEU A 4 -19.50 28.56 -10.48
N GLN A 5 -19.23 28.15 -9.23
CA GLN A 5 -19.77 26.90 -8.67
C GLN A 5 -21.19 27.09 -8.11
N LEU A 6 -21.50 28.29 -7.60
CA LEU A 6 -22.82 28.62 -7.06
C LEU A 6 -23.90 28.76 -8.16
N GLU A 7 -23.56 29.17 -9.38
CA GLU A 7 -24.51 29.20 -10.50
C GLU A 7 -24.84 27.78 -11.04
N LEU A 8 -23.98 26.78 -10.78
CA LEU A 8 -24.14 25.41 -11.30
C LEU A 8 -25.07 24.52 -10.46
N GLU A 9 -25.26 24.80 -9.16
CA GLU A 9 -26.20 24.04 -8.32
C GLU A 9 -27.68 24.25 -8.71
N HIS A 10 -27.98 25.32 -9.47
CA HIS A 10 -29.33 25.70 -9.91
C HIS A 10 -29.46 25.73 -11.45
N ILE A 11 -28.87 24.77 -12.18
CA ILE A 11 -29.16 24.64 -13.61
C ILE A 11 -30.59 24.07 -13.78
N ASP A 12 -31.57 24.95 -13.71
CA ASP A 12 -32.92 24.69 -14.18
C ASP A 12 -32.89 24.60 -15.71
N GLN A 13 -33.64 23.67 -16.29
CA GLN A 13 -33.71 23.45 -17.74
C GLN A 13 -34.16 24.72 -18.49
N HIS A 14 -34.86 25.61 -17.79
CA HIS A 14 -35.23 26.95 -18.24
C HIS A 14 -34.05 27.93 -18.36
N ALA A 15 -33.03 27.83 -17.50
CA ALA A 15 -31.82 28.63 -17.58
C ALA A 15 -30.96 28.21 -18.78
N LEU A 16 -30.85 26.90 -19.06
CA LEU A 16 -30.13 26.37 -20.23
C LEU A 16 -30.72 26.84 -21.56
N ASN A 17 -32.05 26.90 -21.67
CA ASN A 17 -32.73 27.34 -22.90
C ASN A 17 -32.61 28.85 -23.14
N ASN A 18 -32.36 29.65 -22.10
CA ASN A 18 -32.15 31.09 -22.20
C ASN A 18 -30.68 31.49 -22.37
N MET A 19 -29.74 30.54 -22.31
CA MET A 19 -28.32 30.80 -22.55
C MET A 19 -28.02 30.85 -24.05
N SER A 20 -27.20 31.82 -24.46
CA SER A 20 -26.73 31.87 -25.85
C SER A 20 -25.89 30.63 -26.18
N GLU A 21 -25.99 30.16 -27.44
CA GLU A 21 -25.24 28.99 -27.92
C GLU A 21 -23.72 29.13 -27.70
N GLU A 22 -23.22 30.37 -27.76
CA GLU A 22 -21.82 30.72 -27.49
C GLU A 22 -21.42 30.45 -26.03
N ARG A 23 -22.29 30.78 -25.05
CA ARG A 23 -22.05 30.45 -23.64
C ARG A 23 -22.08 28.94 -23.43
N LEU A 24 -23.05 28.23 -24.02
CA LEU A 24 -23.11 26.76 -23.92
C LEU A 24 -21.86 26.07 -24.47
N LYS A 25 -21.30 26.55 -25.59
CA LYS A 25 -20.03 26.04 -26.14
C LYS A 25 -18.84 26.35 -25.23
N HIS A 26 -18.82 27.54 -24.62
CA HIS A 26 -17.79 27.91 -23.66
C HIS A 26 -17.82 27.01 -22.41
N TYR A 27 -19.00 26.79 -21.81
CA TYR A 27 -19.15 25.89 -20.66
C TYR A 27 -18.78 24.44 -20.99
N ASN A 28 -19.19 23.92 -22.15
CA ASN A 28 -18.78 22.57 -22.57
C ASN A 28 -17.26 22.45 -22.70
N THR A 29 -16.59 23.50 -23.18
CA THR A 29 -15.13 23.52 -23.27
C THR A 29 -14.49 23.47 -21.88
N ILE A 30 -14.95 24.32 -20.96
CA ILE A 30 -14.44 24.34 -19.57
C ILE A 30 -14.68 23.01 -18.87
N LEU A 31 -15.88 22.44 -18.97
CA LEU A 31 -16.21 21.18 -18.32
C LEU A 31 -15.36 20.01 -18.86
N ARG A 32 -15.10 19.98 -20.16
CA ARG A 32 -14.19 18.98 -20.75
C ARG A 32 -12.76 19.14 -20.26
N GLU A 33 -12.30 20.37 -20.11
CA GLU A 33 -10.98 20.65 -19.55
C GLU A 33 -10.90 20.20 -18.09
N GLN A 34 -11.91 20.52 -17.28
CA GLN A 34 -12.00 20.08 -15.89
C GLN A 34 -12.05 18.56 -15.74
N VAL A 35 -12.80 17.86 -16.60
CA VAL A 35 -12.81 16.39 -16.60
C VAL A 35 -11.42 15.83 -16.91
N ARG A 36 -10.73 16.39 -17.92
CA ARG A 36 -9.38 15.97 -18.27
C ARG A 36 -8.37 16.24 -17.14
N GLU A 37 -8.51 17.36 -16.44
CA GLU A 37 -7.69 17.69 -15.27
C GLU A 37 -7.92 16.69 -14.13
N LEU A 38 -9.17 16.36 -13.83
CA LEU A 38 -9.51 15.35 -12.82
C LEU A 38 -8.97 13.96 -13.18
N ASP A 39 -9.08 13.55 -14.44
CA ASP A 39 -8.51 12.28 -14.91
C ASP A 39 -6.99 12.24 -14.70
N GLN A 40 -6.29 13.34 -14.97
CA GLN A 40 -4.86 13.44 -14.76
C GLN A 40 -4.48 13.43 -13.27
N GLU A 41 -5.29 14.08 -12.42
CA GLU A 41 -5.09 14.09 -10.97
C GLU A 41 -5.27 12.68 -10.38
N ILE A 42 -6.30 11.95 -10.82
CA ILE A 42 -6.52 10.55 -10.43
C ILE A 42 -5.30 9.70 -10.79
N LEU A 43 -4.80 9.80 -12.03
CA LEU A 43 -3.63 9.04 -12.47
C LEU A 43 -2.37 9.38 -11.65
N ASN A 44 -2.18 10.64 -11.29
CA ASN A 44 -1.02 11.08 -10.50
C ASN A 44 -1.09 10.55 -9.06
N VAL A 45 -2.26 10.61 -8.44
CA VAL A 45 -2.49 10.09 -7.09
C VAL A 45 -2.32 8.57 -7.07
N GLU A 46 -2.92 7.87 -8.03
CA GLU A 46 -2.81 6.41 -8.15
C GLU A 46 -1.37 5.96 -8.39
N SER A 47 -0.64 6.62 -9.29
CA SER A 47 0.76 6.29 -9.57
C SER A 47 1.65 6.51 -8.35
N SER A 48 1.44 7.63 -7.64
CA SER A 48 2.19 7.95 -6.41
C SER A 48 1.88 6.94 -5.31
N PHE A 49 0.62 6.51 -5.20
CA PHE A 49 0.20 5.46 -4.27
C PHE A 49 0.87 4.12 -4.60
N ARG A 50 0.78 3.67 -5.85
CA ARG A 50 1.42 2.42 -6.30
C ARG A 50 2.93 2.41 -6.02
N TYR A 51 3.61 3.51 -6.30
CA TYR A 51 5.04 3.66 -6.01
C TYR A 51 5.34 3.56 -4.50
N ALA A 52 4.58 4.24 -3.65
CA ALA A 52 4.80 4.26 -2.21
C ALA A 52 4.61 2.89 -1.54
N TYR A 53 3.69 2.07 -2.07
CA TYR A 53 3.35 0.76 -1.51
C TYR A 53 3.91 -0.42 -2.33
N GLY A 54 4.71 -0.16 -3.38
CA GLY A 54 5.33 -1.21 -4.20
C GLY A 54 4.33 -2.07 -4.98
N ILE A 55 3.17 -1.52 -5.33
CA ILE A 55 2.12 -2.24 -6.07
C ILE A 55 2.48 -2.28 -7.56
N ASP A 56 2.28 -3.43 -8.20
CA ASP A 56 2.58 -3.61 -9.62
C ASP A 56 1.74 -2.64 -10.48
N PRO A 57 2.32 -1.97 -11.49
CA PRO A 57 1.60 -1.01 -12.32
C PRO A 57 0.40 -1.59 -13.11
N PHE A 58 0.39 -2.90 -13.36
CA PHE A 58 -0.64 -3.58 -14.14
C PHE A 58 -1.71 -4.24 -13.27
N GLU A 59 -1.54 -4.22 -11.94
CA GLU A 59 -2.55 -4.75 -11.03
C GLU A 59 -3.75 -3.81 -10.92
N SER A 60 -4.97 -4.37 -10.81
CA SER A 60 -6.17 -3.59 -10.55
C SER A 60 -6.15 -3.09 -9.11
N VAL A 61 -6.08 -1.77 -8.93
CA VAL A 61 -6.10 -1.14 -7.60
C VAL A 61 -7.45 -0.49 -7.40
N SER A 62 -8.21 -1.00 -6.41
CA SER A 62 -9.40 -0.33 -5.90
C SER A 62 -9.14 0.11 -4.47
N PRO A 63 -9.68 1.28 -4.03
CA PRO A 63 -9.51 1.74 -2.66
C PRO A 63 -9.94 0.68 -1.62
N ASP A 64 -11.07 0.01 -1.87
CA ASP A 64 -11.58 -1.05 -1.00
C ASP A 64 -10.65 -2.26 -0.95
N GLY A 65 -10.11 -2.70 -2.11
CA GLY A 65 -9.17 -3.80 -2.18
C GLY A 65 -7.84 -3.50 -1.47
N VAL A 66 -7.34 -2.26 -1.60
CA VAL A 66 -6.14 -1.80 -0.90
C VAL A 66 -6.34 -1.83 0.62
N LEU A 67 -7.47 -1.31 1.11
CA LEU A 67 -7.75 -1.29 2.55
C LEU A 67 -7.91 -2.71 3.10
N GLN A 68 -8.51 -3.61 2.32
CA GLN A 68 -8.64 -5.02 2.68
C GLN A 68 -7.27 -5.70 2.76
N ASN A 69 -6.41 -5.51 1.76
CA ASN A 69 -5.05 -6.05 1.74
C ASN A 69 -4.23 -5.52 2.92
N LEU A 70 -4.29 -4.21 3.18
CA LEU A 70 -3.60 -3.60 4.32
C LEU A 70 -4.08 -4.18 5.66
N ALA A 71 -5.37 -4.48 5.79
CA ALA A 71 -5.90 -5.12 7.01
C ALA A 71 -5.38 -6.55 7.18
N VAL A 72 -5.19 -7.29 6.09
CA VAL A 72 -4.56 -8.61 6.09
C VAL A 72 -3.09 -8.50 6.52
N ASP A 73 -2.33 -7.61 5.89
CA ASP A 73 -0.91 -7.38 6.19
C ASP A 73 -0.70 -6.97 7.64
N LEU A 74 -1.53 -6.06 8.17
CA LEU A 74 -1.49 -5.62 9.56
C LEU A 74 -1.72 -6.80 10.52
N LYS A 75 -2.64 -7.70 10.17
CA LYS A 75 -2.94 -8.89 10.99
C LYS A 75 -1.77 -9.87 10.98
N GLU A 76 -1.15 -10.09 9.82
CA GLU A 76 0.03 -10.93 9.67
C GLU A 76 1.22 -10.36 10.46
N LEU A 77 1.49 -9.06 10.31
CA LEU A 77 2.58 -8.40 11.02
C LEU A 77 2.42 -8.47 12.54
N ARG A 78 1.18 -8.30 13.04
CA ARG A 78 0.87 -8.47 14.47
C ARG A 78 1.10 -9.89 14.95
N LEU A 79 0.79 -10.89 14.12
CA LEU A 79 1.06 -12.29 14.45
C LEU A 79 2.57 -12.53 14.51
N ASN A 80 3.32 -12.04 13.52
CA ASN A 80 4.78 -12.15 13.48
C ASN A 80 5.44 -11.51 14.70
N VAL A 81 5.00 -10.31 15.10
CA VAL A 81 5.48 -9.66 16.33
C VAL A 81 5.24 -10.54 17.56
N ARG A 82 4.04 -11.09 17.73
CA ARG A 82 3.74 -11.98 18.86
C ARG A 82 4.60 -13.25 18.86
N THR A 83 4.82 -13.85 17.70
CA THR A 83 5.68 -15.02 17.56
C THR A 83 7.12 -14.67 17.97
N LEU A 84 7.65 -13.54 17.49
CA LEU A 84 8.98 -13.07 17.85
C LEU A 84 9.11 -12.75 19.35
N GLU A 85 8.08 -12.16 19.96
CA GLU A 85 8.04 -11.93 21.42
C GLU A 85 8.07 -13.25 22.20
N GLN A 86 7.33 -14.27 21.74
CA GLN A 86 7.35 -15.60 22.33
C GLN A 86 8.70 -16.29 22.19
N ASP A 87 9.31 -16.21 21.00
CA ASP A 87 10.65 -16.75 20.75
C ASP A 87 11.68 -16.07 21.65
N LEU A 88 11.65 -14.73 21.75
CA LEU A 88 12.54 -13.97 22.63
C LEU A 88 12.36 -14.37 24.10
N ALA A 89 11.12 -14.53 24.58
CA ALA A 89 10.87 -14.98 25.95
C ALA A 89 11.38 -16.41 26.19
N ALA A 90 11.27 -17.30 25.18
CA ALA A 90 11.82 -18.65 25.25
C ALA A 90 13.37 -18.65 25.30
N PHE A 91 14.01 -17.67 24.64
CA PHE A 91 15.46 -17.47 24.65
C PHE A 91 15.99 -16.77 25.90
N GLU A 92 15.20 -15.88 26.54
CA GLU A 92 15.57 -15.24 27.81
C GLU A 92 15.73 -16.25 28.95
N ASP A 93 15.06 -17.40 28.88
CA ASP A 93 15.37 -18.51 29.76
C ASP A 93 16.68 -19.19 29.32
N ILE A 94 17.81 -18.57 29.69
CA ILE A 94 19.18 -19.09 29.52
C ILE A 94 19.28 -20.56 29.96
N LYS A 95 18.45 -21.02 30.91
CA LYS A 95 18.43 -22.44 31.31
C LYS A 95 17.84 -23.32 30.21
N ASN A 96 16.78 -22.89 29.53
CA ASN A 96 16.20 -23.59 28.37
C ASN A 96 17.13 -23.56 27.16
N LEU A 97 17.78 -22.42 26.87
CA LEU A 97 18.82 -22.34 25.83
C LEU A 97 19.98 -23.31 26.13
N LYS A 98 20.43 -23.37 27.39
CA LYS A 98 21.51 -24.28 27.82
C LYS A 98 21.06 -25.74 27.82
N LEU A 99 19.79 -26.03 28.11
CA LEU A 99 19.20 -27.37 28.01
C LEU A 99 19.07 -27.82 26.55
N TRP A 100 18.65 -26.92 25.67
CA TRP A 100 18.57 -27.16 24.23
C TRP A 100 19.95 -27.38 23.61
N LEU A 101 20.92 -26.52 23.89
CA LEU A 101 22.32 -26.70 23.47
C LEU A 101 22.94 -27.99 24.01
N LYS A 102 22.61 -28.40 25.24
CA LYS A 102 23.06 -29.70 25.79
C LYS A 102 22.44 -30.89 25.07
N ARG A 103 21.25 -30.73 24.48
CA ARG A 103 20.53 -31.78 23.75
C ARG A 103 21.02 -31.87 22.30
N CYS A 104 21.40 -30.74 21.72
CA CYS A 104 22.22 -30.64 20.52
C CYS A 104 23.69 -30.99 20.86
N LYS A 105 23.95 -32.23 21.28
CA LYS A 105 25.34 -32.73 21.34
C LYS A 105 25.90 -32.66 19.93
N VAL A 106 26.78 -31.68 19.72
CA VAL A 106 27.70 -31.61 18.60
C VAL A 106 28.34 -32.98 18.47
N VAL A 107 28.02 -33.69 17.39
CA VAL A 107 28.82 -34.84 16.97
C VAL A 107 30.19 -34.26 16.69
N SER A 108 31.14 -34.49 17.59
CA SER A 108 32.53 -34.14 17.37
C SER A 108 32.96 -34.88 16.11
N ALA A 109 33.15 -34.16 15.01
CA ALA A 109 33.85 -34.72 13.87
C ALA A 109 35.22 -35.19 14.39
N PRO A 110 35.66 -36.42 14.05
CA PRO A 110 37.00 -36.86 14.39
C PRO A 110 38.02 -35.88 13.81
N SER A 111 39.01 -35.53 14.62
CA SER A 111 40.08 -34.61 14.26
C SER A 111 40.94 -35.20 13.13
N ASP A 112 40.61 -34.87 11.89
CA ASP A 112 41.44 -35.16 10.70
C ASP A 112 42.73 -34.31 10.62
N PHE A 113 43.13 -33.66 11.72
CA PHE A 113 44.36 -32.85 11.81
C PHE A 113 45.63 -33.65 12.16
N GLU A 114 45.56 -34.98 12.34
CA GLU A 114 46.74 -35.82 12.65
C GLU A 114 47.49 -36.37 11.42
N PHE A 115 46.99 -36.17 10.19
CA PHE A 115 47.64 -36.69 8.98
C PHE A 115 47.98 -35.59 7.97
N MET A 116 48.99 -34.77 8.26
CA MET A 116 49.77 -34.12 7.20
C MET A 116 51.27 -34.29 7.46
N PRO A 117 51.98 -35.10 6.65
CA PRO A 117 53.44 -35.16 6.68
C PRO A 117 54.01 -33.93 5.97
N PHE A 118 55.02 -33.30 6.58
CA PHE A 118 55.81 -32.21 5.99
C PHE A 118 56.74 -32.72 4.89
#